data_AF-A0A2T4N1M9-F1
#
_entry.id   AF-A0A2T4N1M9-F1
#
_cell.length_a   1.000
_cell.length_b   1.000
_cell.length_c   1.000
_cell.angle_alpha   90.00
_cell.angle_beta   90.00
_cell.angle_gamma   90.00
#
_symmetry.space_group_name_H-M   'P 1'
#
loop_
_entity.id
_entity.type
_entity.pdbx_description
1 polymer ?
#
loop_
_entity_poly.entity_id
_entity_poly.type
_entity_poly.pdbx_seq_one_letter_code
_entity_poly.pdbx_strand_id
1 'polypeptide(L)'
;MSLDFDIYKIKTDISGKQNYGKIINKIYHNMSPLSLCSMGKGSYAVLLPKGRKYNFTDPHYIINKILPGDLPKSSCTKLLIGSLPHLTSTHTRSSEGAGLYYLSDIENIRGVEVLRAYEIKIDWESREHLVLKVEAATFTPIDYHKNADGDVYGDCTHLPRITFDRWTQELTRSKNGEFIKKRHRDKNMKSEMVSLDTKNPSKFWSSKMGILAMFVTDVQRYLHKYISIEFQTLTPEYRVRFKESNVINSYAEIYTILRQRNINVINFTACDVLPLIDALRRDAFMVSQSNGVQTDALNLAVHHEKEYYDSTNAVDPYYSLRSGNRVIIQSVYPGTILKEGKLSRTEYEACLKELFIKTEVFEKQLRLFIPEGRWSFITCSKPDENDAIFHMLTSNNGALSYDVLSIDDAQNLFLLDLYRPMKNGEHAVISLDTGHSFIFEETNYVALPKFQELACIMNELMDGYAHGIKRNWIYEFLDALKNGDVIVANTQLVDNKLSAMLCLNPSTKTFYKKDLFGNKDTKISYKGSLQSFFDWIAVEKGLRLGASLKAMDSGFIEASLGLFYNEDERLYFVGDKDNVKSIPRFCRMRRILTDADSVPISILKMMEVFHIRHKQATILPFVFKHLREFSLYSQE
;
A
#
# COMPACT_ATOMS: atom_id res chain seq x y z
N MET A 1 -21.86 -27.87 8.83
CA MET A 1 -22.79 -26.76 8.48
C MET A 1 -24.25 -27.16 8.69
N SER A 2 -24.80 -28.19 8.01
CA SER A 2 -26.23 -28.56 8.17
C SER A 2 -26.64 -29.06 9.56
N LEU A 3 -25.66 -29.54 10.36
CA LEU A 3 -25.87 -29.98 11.73
C LEU A 3 -26.07 -28.80 12.69
N ASP A 4 -25.30 -27.73 12.48
CA ASP A 4 -25.17 -26.62 13.42
C ASP A 4 -25.99 -25.39 13.02
N PHE A 5 -26.36 -25.30 11.74
CA PHE A 5 -27.05 -24.14 11.16
C PHE A 5 -28.23 -24.52 10.28
N ASP A 6 -29.19 -23.61 10.19
CA ASP A 6 -30.24 -23.60 9.17
C ASP A 6 -29.99 -22.42 8.22
N ILE A 7 -30.17 -22.65 6.92
CA ILE A 7 -29.99 -21.63 5.88
C ILE A 7 -31.32 -21.38 5.19
N TYR A 8 -31.64 -20.11 4.98
CA TYR A 8 -32.83 -19.69 4.24
C TYR A 8 -32.44 -18.79 3.08
N LYS A 9 -33.07 -19.01 1.93
CA LYS A 9 -33.04 -18.12 0.77
C LYS A 9 -34.27 -17.24 0.78
N ILE A 10 -34.05 -15.94 0.73
CA ILE A 10 -35.07 -14.91 0.71
C ILE A 10 -35.08 -14.26 -0.67
N LYS A 11 -36.23 -14.21 -1.32
CA LYS A 11 -36.45 -13.40 -2.53
C LYS A 11 -37.43 -12.29 -2.22
N THR A 12 -37.18 -11.09 -2.73
CA THR A 12 -38.13 -9.98 -2.65
C THR A 12 -38.37 -9.37 -4.02
N ASP A 13 -39.61 -8.94 -4.25
CA ASP A 13 -40.02 -8.13 -5.40
C ASP A 13 -39.64 -6.65 -5.23
N ILE A 14 -39.32 -6.23 -4.00
CA ILE A 14 -38.82 -4.88 -3.71
C ILE A 14 -37.44 -4.72 -4.34
N SER A 15 -37.34 -3.80 -5.29
CA SER A 15 -36.12 -3.54 -6.05
C SER A 15 -35.68 -2.07 -5.95
N GLY A 16 -34.53 -1.75 -6.54
CA GLY A 16 -33.96 -0.41 -6.54
C GLY A 16 -33.00 -0.15 -5.39
N LYS A 17 -31.93 0.60 -5.70
CA LYS A 17 -30.88 0.98 -4.73
C LYS A 17 -31.47 1.74 -3.53
N GLN A 18 -32.54 2.51 -3.76
CA GLN A 18 -33.27 3.27 -2.76
C GLN A 18 -33.90 2.43 -1.64
N ASN A 19 -34.18 1.15 -1.92
CA ASN A 19 -34.82 0.24 -0.99
C ASN A 19 -33.84 -0.71 -0.30
N TYR A 20 -32.56 -0.71 -0.70
CA TYR A 20 -31.56 -1.63 -0.17
C TYR A 20 -31.50 -1.63 1.37
N GLY A 21 -31.32 -0.45 1.98
CA GLY A 21 -31.28 -0.34 3.43
C GLY A 21 -32.57 -0.80 4.12
N LYS A 22 -33.74 -0.56 3.51
CA LYS A 22 -35.04 -0.99 4.04
C LYS A 22 -35.18 -2.52 4.04
N ILE A 23 -34.81 -3.16 2.92
CA ILE A 23 -34.87 -4.62 2.75
C ILE A 23 -33.99 -5.31 3.80
N ILE A 24 -32.73 -4.88 3.90
CA ILE A 24 -31.78 -5.46 4.84
C ILE A 24 -32.28 -5.30 6.29
N ASN A 25 -32.65 -4.08 6.70
CA ASN A 25 -33.12 -3.83 8.07
C ASN A 25 -34.37 -4.67 8.42
N LYS A 26 -35.28 -4.90 7.47
CA LYS A 26 -36.47 -5.75 7.67
C LYS A 26 -36.06 -7.19 7.96
N ILE A 27 -35.09 -7.75 7.22
CA ILE A 27 -34.62 -9.12 7.43
C ILE A 27 -33.98 -9.28 8.83
N TYR A 28 -33.10 -8.35 9.23
CA TYR A 28 -32.47 -8.41 10.56
C TYR A 28 -33.49 -8.32 11.69
N HIS A 29 -34.50 -7.45 11.55
CA HIS A 29 -35.52 -7.27 12.57
C HIS A 29 -36.38 -8.52 12.79
N ASN A 30 -36.75 -9.23 11.72
CA ASN A 30 -37.70 -10.34 11.78
C ASN A 30 -37.04 -11.72 11.99
N MET A 31 -35.78 -11.88 11.55
CA MET A 31 -35.07 -13.16 11.63
C MET A 31 -33.90 -13.17 12.61
N SER A 32 -33.31 -12.00 12.89
CA SER A 32 -32.07 -11.88 13.67
C SER A 32 -30.99 -12.90 13.22
N PRO A 33 -30.60 -12.86 11.93
CA PRO A 33 -29.66 -13.83 11.38
C PRO A 33 -28.28 -13.69 12.02
N LEU A 34 -27.52 -14.79 12.07
CA LEU A 34 -26.10 -14.75 12.39
C LEU A 34 -25.30 -14.07 11.26
N SER A 35 -25.77 -14.21 10.03
CA SER A 35 -25.15 -13.57 8.87
C SER A 35 -26.14 -13.51 7.71
N LEU A 36 -25.95 -12.51 6.85
CA LEU A 36 -26.72 -12.30 5.64
C LEU A 36 -25.77 -12.01 4.47
N CYS A 37 -26.03 -12.62 3.31
CA CYS A 37 -25.32 -12.29 2.08
C CYS A 37 -26.28 -12.03 0.91
N SER A 38 -25.99 -11.03 0.08
CA SER A 38 -26.71 -10.79 -1.17
C SER A 38 -26.29 -11.80 -2.23
N MET A 39 -27.27 -12.33 -2.94
CA MET A 39 -27.09 -13.24 -4.10
C MET A 39 -27.37 -12.53 -5.44
N GLY A 40 -27.63 -11.22 -5.41
CA GLY A 40 -28.03 -10.44 -6.59
C GLY A 40 -29.52 -10.58 -6.93
N LYS A 41 -30.03 -9.68 -7.80
CA LYS A 41 -31.42 -9.68 -8.31
C LYS A 41 -32.49 -9.81 -7.19
N GLY A 42 -32.35 -9.06 -6.10
CA GLY A 42 -33.30 -9.09 -4.98
C GLY A 42 -33.33 -10.41 -4.18
N SER A 43 -32.33 -11.27 -4.37
CA SER A 43 -32.18 -12.52 -3.62
C SER A 43 -31.11 -12.39 -2.53
N TYR A 44 -31.39 -12.96 -1.36
CA TYR A 44 -30.52 -12.99 -0.20
C TYR A 44 -30.46 -14.40 0.38
N ALA A 45 -29.35 -14.74 1.03
CA ALA A 45 -29.26 -15.91 1.89
C ALA A 45 -28.99 -15.47 3.32
N VAL A 46 -29.57 -16.18 4.29
CA VAL A 46 -29.41 -15.91 5.71
C VAL A 46 -29.04 -17.19 6.46
N LEU A 47 -28.14 -17.04 7.43
CA LEU A 47 -27.69 -18.11 8.31
C LEU A 47 -28.31 -17.95 9.70
N LEU A 48 -28.93 -19.01 10.22
CA LEU A 48 -29.49 -19.07 11.56
C LEU A 48 -28.89 -20.24 12.35
N PRO A 49 -28.83 -20.16 13.69
CA PRO A 49 -28.56 -21.33 14.51
C PRO A 49 -29.61 -22.41 14.23
N LYS A 50 -29.21 -23.68 14.33
CA LYS A 50 -30.12 -24.81 14.09
C LYS A 50 -31.39 -24.69 14.94
N GLY A 51 -32.55 -24.79 14.29
CA GLY A 51 -33.85 -24.80 14.98
C GLY A 51 -34.31 -23.45 15.51
N ARG A 52 -33.59 -22.33 15.25
CA ARG A 52 -34.02 -21.00 15.68
C ARG A 52 -35.32 -20.60 14.97
N LYS A 53 -36.34 -20.29 15.76
CA LYS A 53 -37.61 -19.75 15.26
C LYS A 53 -37.46 -18.29 14.86
N TYR A 54 -38.17 -17.88 13.82
CA TYR A 54 -38.30 -16.49 13.38
C TYR A 54 -39.76 -16.19 13.09
N ASN A 55 -40.14 -14.91 13.10
CA ASN A 55 -41.47 -14.47 12.69
C ASN A 55 -41.33 -13.44 11.58
N PHE A 56 -41.61 -13.85 10.34
CA PHE A 56 -41.52 -12.97 9.17
C PHE A 56 -42.75 -13.17 8.30
N THR A 57 -43.70 -12.25 8.46
CA THR A 57 -44.97 -12.22 7.71
C THR A 57 -45.01 -10.93 6.89
N ASP A 58 -44.50 -10.99 5.66
CA ASP A 58 -44.55 -9.88 4.71
C ASP A 58 -44.72 -10.46 3.29
N PRO A 59 -45.79 -10.10 2.56
CA PRO A 59 -46.10 -10.70 1.25
C PRO A 59 -45.06 -10.38 0.17
N HIS A 60 -44.25 -9.34 0.37
CA HIS A 60 -43.16 -8.96 -0.55
C HIS A 60 -41.91 -9.85 -0.41
N TYR A 61 -41.92 -10.83 0.50
CA TYR A 61 -40.78 -11.70 0.79
C TYR A 61 -41.17 -13.17 0.70
N ILE A 62 -40.44 -13.92 -0.13
CA ILE A 62 -40.55 -15.37 -0.24
C ILE A 62 -39.34 -15.99 0.45
N ILE A 63 -39.57 -16.80 1.49
CA ILE A 63 -38.53 -17.39 2.33
C ILE A 63 -38.57 -18.91 2.20
N ASN A 64 -37.48 -19.50 1.73
CA ASN A 64 -37.35 -20.96 1.56
C ASN A 64 -36.13 -21.48 2.33
N LYS A 65 -36.32 -22.52 3.14
CA LYS A 65 -35.20 -23.25 3.72
C LYS A 65 -34.45 -24.02 2.63
N ILE A 66 -33.12 -23.98 2.64
CA ILE A 66 -32.29 -24.65 1.64
C ILE A 66 -31.12 -25.39 2.29
N LEU A 67 -30.54 -26.35 1.57
CA LEU A 67 -29.34 -27.05 2.03
C LEU A 67 -28.09 -26.26 1.66
N PRO A 68 -26.98 -26.39 2.41
CA PRO A 68 -25.72 -25.72 2.08
C PRO A 68 -25.17 -26.07 0.69
N GLY A 69 -25.44 -27.29 0.20
CA GLY A 69 -25.02 -27.74 -1.13
C GLY A 69 -25.72 -27.02 -2.29
N ASP A 70 -26.89 -26.41 -2.03
CA ASP A 70 -27.68 -25.69 -3.03
C ASP A 70 -27.24 -24.22 -3.18
N LEU A 71 -26.26 -23.79 -2.38
CA LEU A 71 -25.69 -22.46 -2.43
C LEU A 71 -24.33 -22.48 -3.15
N PRO A 72 -24.02 -21.42 -3.93
CA PRO A 72 -22.67 -21.21 -4.41
C PRO A 72 -21.69 -21.23 -3.23
N LYS A 73 -20.53 -21.90 -3.41
CA LYS A 73 -19.49 -21.99 -2.37
C LYS A 73 -19.14 -20.62 -1.79
N SER A 74 -19.02 -19.59 -2.64
CA SER A 74 -18.74 -18.22 -2.20
C SER A 74 -19.81 -17.64 -1.27
N SER A 75 -21.10 -17.94 -1.48
CA SER A 75 -22.19 -17.52 -0.60
C SER A 75 -22.14 -18.25 0.74
N CYS A 76 -21.87 -19.55 0.75
CA CYS A 76 -21.68 -20.31 1.99
C CYS A 76 -20.51 -19.75 2.80
N THR A 77 -19.36 -19.49 2.15
CA THR A 77 -18.20 -18.91 2.83
C THR A 77 -18.53 -17.52 3.39
N LYS A 78 -19.21 -16.65 2.63
CA LYS A 78 -19.67 -15.32 3.09
C LYS A 78 -20.53 -15.41 4.35
N LEU A 79 -21.49 -16.34 4.38
CA LEU A 79 -22.37 -16.56 5.54
C LEU A 79 -21.60 -17.07 6.76
N LEU A 80 -20.64 -17.97 6.56
CA LEU A 80 -19.82 -18.52 7.65
C LEU A 80 -18.91 -17.45 8.23
N ILE A 81 -18.16 -16.71 7.42
CA ILE A 81 -17.28 -15.66 7.94
C ILE A 81 -18.09 -14.54 8.60
N GLY A 82 -19.25 -14.19 8.04
CA GLY A 82 -20.11 -13.17 8.61
C GLY A 82 -20.69 -13.56 9.96
N SER A 83 -20.79 -14.85 10.29
CA SER A 83 -21.30 -15.29 11.59
C SER A 83 -20.28 -15.24 12.73
N LEU A 84 -19.00 -15.03 12.43
CA LEU A 84 -17.92 -14.97 13.43
C LEU A 84 -18.25 -14.09 14.66
N PRO A 85 -18.78 -12.86 14.51
CA PRO A 85 -19.06 -11.99 15.65
C PRO A 85 -20.04 -12.60 16.65
N HIS A 86 -20.95 -13.46 16.18
CA HIS A 86 -21.93 -14.14 17.03
C HIS A 86 -21.42 -15.47 17.59
N LEU A 87 -20.32 -16.00 17.07
CA LEU A 87 -19.68 -17.23 17.55
C LEU A 87 -18.57 -16.94 18.55
N THR A 88 -18.02 -15.72 18.57
CA THR A 88 -16.96 -15.32 19.49
C THR A 88 -17.52 -15.03 20.88
N SER A 89 -16.96 -15.66 21.92
CA SER A 89 -17.35 -15.43 23.33
C SER A 89 -16.61 -14.26 23.99
N THR A 90 -15.56 -13.76 23.34
CA THR A 90 -14.80 -12.57 23.74
C THR A 90 -15.44 -11.35 23.09
N HIS A 91 -15.48 -10.21 23.77
CA HIS A 91 -15.85 -8.89 23.22
C HIS A 91 -14.89 -8.52 22.07
N THR A 92 -15.02 -9.20 20.93
CA THR A 92 -14.15 -9.02 19.78
C THR A 92 -14.54 -7.69 19.14
N ARG A 93 -13.54 -6.99 18.62
CA ARG A 93 -13.73 -5.81 17.76
C ARG A 93 -14.48 -6.11 16.46
N SER A 94 -14.99 -7.34 16.28
CA SER A 94 -15.63 -7.80 15.06
C SER A 94 -17.14 -7.63 15.15
N SER A 95 -17.80 -7.29 14.05
CA SER A 95 -19.25 -7.11 14.02
C SER A 95 -19.83 -7.41 12.65
N GLU A 96 -21.02 -8.01 12.64
CA GLU A 96 -21.75 -8.32 11.43
C GLU A 96 -22.75 -7.17 11.18
N GLY A 97 -22.43 -6.38 10.17
CA GLY A 97 -23.15 -5.17 9.81
C GLY A 97 -23.64 -5.22 8.36
N ALA A 98 -24.16 -6.34 7.86
CA ALA A 98 -24.27 -6.64 6.41
C ALA A 98 -22.91 -6.82 5.71
N GLY A 99 -21.98 -7.43 6.44
CA GLY A 99 -20.57 -7.56 6.14
C GLY A 99 -19.78 -7.75 7.43
N LEU A 100 -18.65 -8.45 7.37
CA LEU A 100 -17.80 -8.69 8.53
C LEU A 100 -16.84 -7.52 8.70
N TYR A 101 -17.01 -6.73 9.76
CA TYR A 101 -16.17 -5.58 10.06
C TYR A 101 -15.33 -5.85 11.29
N TYR A 102 -14.07 -5.42 11.29
CA TYR A 102 -13.24 -5.35 12.48
C TYR A 102 -12.90 -3.89 12.79
N LEU A 103 -13.31 -3.40 13.95
CA LEU A 103 -13.00 -2.05 14.42
C LEU A 103 -11.48 -1.90 14.57
N SER A 104 -10.95 -0.86 13.94
CA SER A 104 -9.53 -0.50 13.96
C SER A 104 -9.28 0.62 14.97
N ASP A 105 -10.07 1.70 14.90
CA ASP A 105 -9.87 2.90 15.72
C ASP A 105 -11.13 3.80 15.74
N ILE A 106 -11.17 4.75 16.68
CA ILE A 106 -12.17 5.81 16.78
C ILE A 106 -11.43 7.14 16.76
N GLU A 107 -11.68 7.98 15.74
CA GLU A 107 -11.00 9.26 15.57
C GLU A 107 -12.00 10.41 15.59
N ASN A 108 -11.65 11.53 16.22
CA ASN A 108 -12.39 12.78 16.05
C ASN A 108 -11.76 13.62 14.92
N ILE A 109 -12.53 13.89 13.87
CA ILE A 109 -12.12 14.70 12.73
C ILE A 109 -13.00 15.95 12.69
N ARG A 110 -12.41 17.12 12.99
CA ARG A 110 -13.12 18.42 12.96
C ARG A 110 -14.43 18.39 13.78
N GLY A 111 -14.41 17.73 14.95
CA GLY A 111 -15.59 17.60 15.82
C GLY A 111 -16.48 16.40 15.50
N VAL A 112 -16.22 15.67 14.42
CA VAL A 112 -17.02 14.49 14.00
C VAL A 112 -16.34 13.21 14.49
N GLU A 113 -17.06 12.42 15.28
CA GLU A 113 -16.61 11.07 15.68
C GLU A 113 -16.70 10.12 14.48
N VAL A 114 -15.57 9.56 14.04
CA VAL A 114 -15.48 8.66 12.89
C VAL A 114 -14.96 7.31 13.36
N LEU A 115 -15.76 6.27 13.15
CA LEU A 115 -15.38 4.90 13.44
C LEU A 115 -14.65 4.32 12.22
N ARG A 116 -13.45 3.82 12.43
CA ARG A 116 -12.63 3.18 11.39
C ARG A 116 -12.63 1.68 11.60
N ALA A 117 -12.91 0.94 10.55
CA ALA A 117 -12.90 -0.51 10.54
C ALA A 117 -12.26 -1.05 9.27
N TYR A 118 -12.01 -2.35 9.24
CA TYR A 118 -11.74 -3.08 8.01
C TYR A 118 -12.85 -4.09 7.76
N GLU A 119 -13.37 -4.08 6.55
CA GLU A 119 -14.32 -5.07 6.08
C GLU A 119 -13.58 -6.24 5.45
N ILE A 120 -13.93 -7.45 5.87
CA ILE A 120 -13.46 -8.69 5.26
C ILE A 120 -14.50 -9.14 4.23
N LYS A 121 -14.06 -9.28 2.98
CA LYS A 121 -14.89 -9.77 1.88
C LYS A 121 -14.22 -10.94 1.18
N ILE A 122 -15.06 -11.76 0.58
CA ILE A 122 -14.64 -12.87 -0.26
C ILE A 122 -15.32 -12.69 -1.60
N ASP A 123 -14.58 -12.55 -2.69
CA ASP A 123 -15.17 -12.36 -4.02
C ASP A 123 -14.48 -13.24 -5.05
N TRP A 124 -15.13 -13.46 -6.18
CA TRP A 124 -14.50 -14.09 -7.33
C TRP A 124 -13.68 -13.08 -8.11
N GLU A 125 -12.41 -13.40 -8.35
CA GLU A 125 -11.57 -12.73 -9.32
C GLU A 125 -11.53 -13.55 -10.61
N SER A 126 -11.88 -12.92 -11.73
CA SER A 126 -11.97 -13.53 -13.07
C SER A 126 -12.83 -14.80 -13.18
N ARG A 127 -13.66 -15.10 -12.16
CA ARG A 127 -14.42 -16.37 -11.99
C ARG A 127 -13.54 -17.62 -11.84
N GLU A 128 -12.24 -17.44 -11.62
CA GLU A 128 -11.26 -18.52 -11.48
C GLU A 128 -10.85 -18.71 -10.02
N HIS A 129 -10.61 -17.60 -9.31
CA HIS A 129 -10.10 -17.63 -7.95
C HIS A 129 -11.03 -16.93 -6.98
N LEU A 130 -11.21 -17.52 -5.80
CA LEU A 130 -11.89 -16.89 -4.69
C LEU A 130 -10.86 -16.11 -3.87
N VAL A 131 -11.00 -14.78 -3.81
CA VAL A 131 -10.02 -13.90 -3.18
C VAL A 131 -10.55 -13.29 -1.90
N LEU A 132 -9.68 -13.22 -0.90
CA LEU A 132 -9.93 -12.52 0.35
C LEU A 132 -9.54 -11.05 0.20
N LYS A 133 -10.51 -10.15 0.31
CA LYS A 133 -10.29 -8.70 0.32
C LYS A 133 -10.43 -8.18 1.73
N VAL A 134 -9.48 -7.31 2.11
CA VAL A 134 -9.55 -6.53 3.34
C VAL A 134 -9.66 -5.07 2.91
N GLU A 135 -10.80 -4.44 3.13
CA GLU A 135 -11.11 -3.09 2.66
C GLU A 135 -11.29 -2.14 3.84
N ALA A 136 -10.75 -0.93 3.75
CA ALA A 136 -10.99 0.08 4.76
C ALA A 136 -12.46 0.53 4.71
N ALA A 137 -13.12 0.57 5.85
CA ALA A 137 -14.49 1.04 6.01
C ALA A 137 -14.52 2.14 7.08
N THR A 138 -15.35 3.16 6.83
CA THR A 138 -15.56 4.24 7.79
C THR A 138 -17.04 4.39 8.06
N PHE A 139 -17.37 4.62 9.32
CA PHE A 139 -18.71 4.93 9.74
C PHE A 139 -18.73 6.34 10.29
N THR A 140 -19.64 7.14 9.76
CA THR A 140 -19.80 8.56 10.11
C THR A 140 -21.22 8.79 10.63
N PRO A 141 -21.42 9.72 11.58
CA PRO A 141 -22.73 10.02 12.13
C PRO A 141 -23.68 10.49 11.03
N ILE A 142 -24.94 10.09 11.09
CA ILE A 142 -25.95 10.49 10.09
C ILE A 142 -26.12 12.02 10.09
N ASP A 143 -26.02 12.65 11.26
CA ASP A 143 -26.16 14.10 11.40
C ASP A 143 -25.12 14.89 10.60
N TYR A 144 -23.91 14.32 10.41
CA TYR A 144 -22.88 14.91 9.55
C TYR A 144 -23.27 14.93 8.06
N HIS A 145 -24.27 14.14 7.67
CA HIS A 145 -24.78 14.05 6.31
C HIS A 145 -26.13 14.76 6.12
N LYS A 146 -26.51 15.66 7.03
CA LYS A 146 -27.70 16.51 6.86
C LYS A 146 -27.37 17.79 6.10
N ASN A 147 -28.32 18.30 5.31
CA ASN A 147 -28.28 19.62 4.70
C ASN A 147 -28.75 20.70 5.71
N ALA A 148 -28.81 21.97 5.28
CA ALA A 148 -29.27 23.08 6.12
C ALA A 148 -30.71 22.90 6.64
N ASP A 149 -31.55 22.19 5.89
CA ASP A 149 -32.95 21.89 6.25
C ASP A 149 -33.07 20.70 7.23
N GLY A 150 -31.96 20.06 7.58
CA GLY A 150 -31.93 18.90 8.49
C GLY A 150 -32.16 17.54 7.81
N ASP A 151 -32.31 17.52 6.49
CA ASP A 151 -32.52 16.32 5.69
C ASP A 151 -31.22 15.66 5.27
N VAL A 152 -31.18 14.33 5.32
CA VAL A 152 -30.04 13.55 4.80
C VAL A 152 -30.03 13.67 3.27
N TYR A 153 -28.89 14.03 2.67
CA TYR A 153 -28.82 14.24 1.21
C TYR A 153 -28.27 13.03 0.45
N GLY A 154 -28.59 12.98 -0.84
CA GLY A 154 -27.96 12.08 -1.81
C GLY A 154 -28.10 10.59 -1.48
N ASP A 155 -27.04 9.84 -1.73
CA ASP A 155 -27.02 8.39 -1.54
C ASP A 155 -27.02 7.96 -0.07
N CYS A 156 -26.75 8.87 0.87
CA CYS A 156 -26.75 8.60 2.31
C CYS A 156 -28.15 8.23 2.84
N THR A 157 -29.22 8.69 2.19
CA THR A 157 -30.62 8.39 2.56
C THR A 157 -30.99 6.91 2.50
N HIS A 158 -30.28 6.15 1.66
CA HIS A 158 -30.58 4.76 1.36
C HIS A 158 -29.61 3.76 2.00
N LEU A 159 -28.58 4.27 2.69
CA LEU A 159 -27.60 3.44 3.38
C LEU A 159 -28.22 2.83 4.64
N PRO A 160 -27.95 1.54 4.93
CA PRO A 160 -28.46 0.96 6.15
C PRO A 160 -27.73 1.56 7.36
N ARG A 161 -28.46 1.69 8.46
CA ARG A 161 -28.04 2.39 9.68
C ARG A 161 -27.41 1.43 10.69
N ILE A 162 -26.52 1.96 11.52
CA ILE A 162 -25.68 1.20 12.44
C ILE A 162 -25.63 1.92 13.78
N THR A 163 -25.76 1.15 14.86
CA THR A 163 -25.49 1.60 16.23
C THR A 163 -24.12 1.12 16.66
N PHE A 164 -23.41 1.96 17.41
CA PHE A 164 -22.11 1.64 17.97
C PHE A 164 -22.17 1.65 19.49
N ASP A 165 -21.94 0.48 20.09
CA ASP A 165 -21.78 0.37 21.54
C ASP A 165 -20.33 0.71 21.91
N ARG A 166 -20.14 1.81 22.65
CA ARG A 166 -18.80 2.28 23.05
C ARG A 166 -18.11 1.36 24.07
N TRP A 167 -18.88 0.58 24.82
CA TRP A 167 -18.36 -0.34 25.82
C TRP A 167 -17.91 -1.66 25.17
N THR A 168 -18.81 -2.31 24.43
CA THR A 168 -18.50 -3.58 23.76
C THR A 168 -17.69 -3.39 22.47
N GLN A 169 -17.67 -2.17 21.92
CA GLN A 169 -17.10 -1.82 20.63
C GLN A 169 -17.80 -2.49 19.44
N GLU A 170 -19.05 -2.91 19.63
CA GLU A 170 -19.83 -3.61 18.61
C GLU A 170 -20.57 -2.63 17.68
N LEU A 171 -20.52 -2.93 16.38
CA LEU A 171 -21.27 -2.25 15.33
C LEU A 171 -22.49 -3.10 14.94
N THR A 172 -23.66 -2.73 15.45
CA THR A 172 -24.89 -3.51 15.21
C THR A 172 -25.84 -2.79 14.25
N ARG A 173 -26.46 -3.53 13.34
CA ARG A 173 -27.53 -2.98 12.48
C ARG A 173 -28.74 -2.56 13.31
N SER A 174 -29.23 -1.35 13.08
CA SER A 174 -30.40 -0.81 13.76
C SER A 174 -31.17 0.13 12.85
N LYS A 175 -32.51 0.06 12.87
CA LYS A 175 -33.37 1.04 12.17
C LYS A 175 -33.15 2.47 12.68
N ASN A 176 -32.77 2.61 13.94
CA ASN A 176 -32.53 3.89 14.62
C ASN A 176 -31.04 4.15 14.83
N GLY A 177 -30.16 3.42 14.12
CA GLY A 177 -28.72 3.60 14.25
C GLY A 177 -28.27 5.00 13.85
N GLU A 178 -27.27 5.50 14.57
CA GLU A 178 -26.73 6.85 14.50
C GLU A 178 -25.57 6.99 13.49
N PHE A 179 -25.02 5.87 13.00
CA PHE A 179 -23.95 5.84 12.01
C PHE A 179 -24.39 5.24 10.67
N ILE A 180 -23.72 5.68 9.60
CA ILE A 180 -23.77 5.07 8.27
C ILE A 180 -22.37 4.82 7.72
N LYS A 181 -22.24 3.79 6.89
CA LYS A 181 -20.98 3.45 6.20
C LYS A 181 -20.70 4.45 5.07
N LYS A 182 -20.09 5.58 5.41
CA LYS A 182 -19.73 6.64 4.48
C LYS A 182 -18.45 7.33 4.95
N ARG A 183 -17.63 7.77 3.99
CA ARG A 183 -16.39 8.53 4.27
C ARG A 183 -16.69 9.94 4.77
N HIS A 184 -15.78 10.47 5.59
CA HIS A 184 -15.73 11.89 5.88
C HIS A 184 -15.41 12.67 4.60
N ARG A 185 -16.05 13.84 4.37
CA ARG A 185 -15.91 14.56 3.08
C ARG A 185 -14.51 15.16 2.89
N ASP A 186 -13.95 15.71 3.96
CA ASP A 186 -12.72 16.52 3.87
C ASP A 186 -11.41 15.74 4.09
N LYS A 187 -11.48 14.45 4.45
CA LYS A 187 -10.29 13.70 4.84
C LYS A 187 -10.37 12.27 4.34
N ASN A 188 -9.50 11.93 3.39
CA ASN A 188 -9.25 10.55 3.02
C ASN A 188 -8.52 9.84 4.16
N MET A 189 -9.11 8.77 4.68
CA MET A 189 -8.49 7.98 5.72
C MET A 189 -7.29 7.22 5.15
N LYS A 190 -6.12 7.45 5.75
CA LYS A 190 -4.91 6.66 5.53
C LYS A 190 -4.72 5.80 6.76
N SER A 191 -4.56 4.49 6.56
CA SER A 191 -4.09 3.57 7.58
C SER A 191 -2.82 2.89 7.08
N GLU A 192 -1.92 2.59 8.01
CA GLU A 192 -0.75 1.76 7.71
C GLU A 192 -1.24 0.32 7.47
N MET A 193 -0.64 -0.36 6.48
CA MET A 193 -0.96 -1.76 6.25
C MET A 193 -0.37 -2.64 7.35
N VAL A 194 0.85 -2.32 7.80
CA VAL A 194 1.55 -2.99 8.90
C VAL A 194 2.27 -1.97 9.77
N SER A 195 2.02 -2.02 11.08
CA SER A 195 2.83 -1.31 12.06
C SER A 195 3.92 -2.22 12.62
N LEU A 196 5.18 -1.77 12.57
CA LEU A 196 6.33 -2.47 13.14
C LEU A 196 6.83 -1.78 14.42
N ASP A 197 5.96 -0.99 15.07
CA ASP A 197 6.28 -0.24 16.29
C ASP A 197 6.36 -1.20 17.49
N THR A 198 7.52 -1.81 17.68
CA THR A 198 7.76 -2.72 18.81
C THR A 198 7.58 -2.05 20.16
N LYS A 199 7.66 -0.72 20.26
CA LYS A 199 7.36 -0.02 21.50
C LYS A 199 5.86 0.02 21.75
N ASN A 200 5.03 0.14 20.72
CA ASN A 200 3.58 0.19 20.84
C ASN A 200 2.94 -0.94 20.02
N PRO A 201 3.14 -2.21 20.41
CA PRO A 201 2.69 -3.36 19.64
C PRO A 201 1.17 -3.39 19.41
N SER A 202 0.37 -2.72 20.26
CA SER A 202 -1.07 -2.56 20.05
C SER A 202 -1.44 -1.89 18.72
N LYS A 203 -0.56 -1.06 18.14
CA LYS A 203 -0.77 -0.46 16.81
C LYS A 203 -0.77 -1.48 15.68
N PHE A 204 -0.13 -2.64 15.86
CA PHE A 204 -0.22 -3.72 14.89
C PHE A 204 -1.68 -4.19 14.76
N TRP A 205 -2.39 -4.37 15.87
CA TRP A 205 -3.78 -4.84 15.92
C TRP A 205 -4.81 -3.83 15.40
N SER A 206 -4.45 -2.55 15.21
CA SER A 206 -5.26 -1.59 14.47
C SER A 206 -4.87 -1.46 12.99
N SER A 207 -3.79 -2.11 12.57
CA SER A 207 -3.36 -2.15 11.16
C SER A 207 -4.11 -3.21 10.36
N LYS A 208 -4.04 -3.12 9.03
CA LYS A 208 -4.71 -4.05 8.12
C LYS A 208 -4.23 -5.51 8.33
N MET A 209 -2.93 -5.71 8.58
CA MET A 209 -2.38 -7.05 8.84
C MET A 209 -2.72 -7.58 10.22
N GLY A 210 -2.83 -6.72 11.24
CA GLY A 210 -3.33 -7.14 12.54
C GLY A 210 -4.76 -7.66 12.44
N ILE A 211 -5.62 -6.95 11.70
CA ILE A 211 -6.98 -7.43 11.44
C ILE A 211 -7.00 -8.75 10.65
N LEU A 212 -6.15 -8.90 9.62
CA LEU A 212 -6.06 -10.16 8.90
C LEU A 212 -5.62 -11.31 9.82
N ALA A 213 -4.64 -11.07 10.71
CA ALA A 213 -4.20 -12.05 11.70
C ALA A 213 -5.33 -12.45 12.66
N MET A 214 -6.10 -11.46 13.15
CA MET A 214 -7.27 -11.71 14.00
C MET A 214 -8.30 -12.56 13.26
N PHE A 215 -8.66 -12.16 12.04
CA PHE A 215 -9.64 -12.86 11.22
C PHE A 215 -9.26 -14.33 10.96
N VAL A 216 -8.01 -14.59 10.55
CA VAL A 216 -7.55 -15.97 10.32
C VAL A 216 -7.58 -16.79 11.62
N THR A 217 -7.21 -16.17 12.75
CA THR A 217 -7.27 -16.82 14.07
C THR A 217 -8.72 -17.14 14.47
N ASP A 218 -9.65 -16.23 14.23
CA ASP A 218 -11.08 -16.42 14.51
C ASP A 218 -11.66 -17.54 13.65
N VAL A 219 -11.33 -17.58 12.36
CA VAL A 219 -11.73 -18.67 11.46
C VAL A 219 -11.21 -20.01 11.96
N GLN A 220 -9.92 -20.10 12.30
CA GLN A 220 -9.34 -21.34 12.82
C GLN A 220 -9.99 -21.76 14.15
N ARG A 221 -10.27 -20.81 15.03
CA ARG A 221 -10.85 -21.11 16.34
C ARG A 221 -12.31 -21.56 16.26
N TYR A 222 -13.14 -20.84 15.50
CA TYR A 222 -14.60 -21.00 15.55
C TYR A 222 -15.19 -21.71 14.32
N LEU A 223 -14.49 -21.70 13.18
CA LEU A 223 -15.00 -22.20 11.90
C LEU A 223 -14.15 -23.31 11.26
N HIS A 224 -13.08 -23.82 11.91
CA HIS A 224 -12.22 -24.88 11.34
C HIS A 224 -12.98 -26.14 10.88
N LYS A 225 -14.14 -26.43 11.49
CA LYS A 225 -15.00 -27.56 11.09
C LYS A 225 -15.67 -27.36 9.72
N TYR A 226 -15.68 -26.14 9.19
CA TYR A 226 -16.43 -25.77 8.00
C TYR A 226 -15.55 -25.15 6.90
N ILE A 227 -14.54 -24.38 7.27
CA ILE A 227 -13.63 -23.69 6.33
C ILE A 227 -12.20 -23.72 6.85
N SER A 228 -11.24 -23.81 5.92
CA SER A 228 -9.82 -23.54 6.13
C SER A 228 -9.39 -22.39 5.21
N ILE A 229 -8.34 -21.67 5.62
CA ILE A 229 -7.75 -20.59 4.83
C ILE A 229 -6.25 -20.91 4.69
N GLU A 230 -5.80 -21.03 3.45
CA GLU A 230 -4.40 -21.23 3.11
C GLU A 230 -3.95 -20.12 2.16
N PHE A 231 -2.75 -19.59 2.41
CA PHE A 231 -2.16 -18.55 1.58
C PHE A 231 -1.13 -19.18 0.64
N GLN A 232 -1.22 -18.84 -0.65
CA GLN A 232 -0.24 -19.29 -1.64
C GLN A 232 1.14 -18.73 -1.30
N THR A 233 2.13 -19.61 -1.26
CA THR A 233 3.54 -19.25 -1.06
C THR A 233 4.25 -19.34 -2.39
N LEU A 234 5.00 -18.30 -2.75
CA LEU A 234 5.76 -18.23 -3.99
C LEU A 234 7.25 -18.20 -3.66
N THR A 235 8.03 -18.93 -4.45
CA THR A 235 9.49 -18.99 -4.33
C THR A 235 10.09 -18.15 -5.45
N PRO A 236 11.04 -17.23 -5.17
CA PRO A 236 11.62 -16.41 -6.22
C PRO A 236 12.79 -17.11 -6.92
N GLU A 237 12.77 -17.12 -8.25
CA GLU A 237 13.92 -17.41 -9.10
C GLU A 237 14.83 -16.17 -9.19
N TYR A 238 14.24 -14.98 -9.09
CA TYR A 238 14.98 -13.74 -9.07
C TYR A 238 14.56 -12.83 -7.91
N ARG A 239 15.56 -12.40 -7.13
CA ARG A 239 15.36 -11.52 -6.00
C ARG A 239 16.53 -10.56 -5.80
N VAL A 240 16.24 -9.27 -5.68
CA VAL A 240 17.24 -8.25 -5.38
C VAL A 240 16.74 -7.33 -4.28
N ARG A 241 17.57 -7.07 -3.27
CA ARG A 241 17.28 -6.07 -2.24
C ARG A 241 17.89 -4.72 -2.58
N PHE A 242 17.15 -3.66 -2.30
CA PHE A 242 17.60 -2.29 -2.58
C PHE A 242 18.20 -1.64 -1.34
N LYS A 243 19.45 -1.19 -1.46
CA LYS A 243 20.16 -0.50 -0.39
C LYS A 243 20.10 1.01 -0.61
N GLU A 244 20.21 1.77 0.48
CA GLU A 244 20.31 3.24 0.42
C GLU A 244 21.49 3.69 -0.45
N SER A 245 22.60 2.94 -0.41
CA SER A 245 23.79 3.22 -1.22
C SER A 245 23.49 3.17 -2.72
N ASN A 246 22.59 2.29 -3.18
CA ASN A 246 22.23 2.23 -4.60
C ASN A 246 21.58 3.55 -5.06
N VAL A 247 20.71 4.12 -4.21
CA VAL A 247 20.04 5.40 -4.47
C VAL A 247 21.05 6.54 -4.46
N ILE A 248 21.91 6.60 -3.43
CA ILE A 248 22.92 7.66 -3.29
C ILE A 248 23.85 7.67 -4.50
N ASN A 249 24.37 6.51 -4.90
CA ASN A 249 25.27 6.38 -6.04
C ASN A 249 24.59 6.81 -7.35
N SER A 250 23.35 6.36 -7.59
CA SER A 250 22.58 6.74 -8.79
C SER A 250 22.40 8.26 -8.91
N TYR A 251 22.06 8.94 -7.82
CA TYR A 251 21.88 10.40 -7.83
C TYR A 251 23.21 11.16 -7.98
N ALA A 252 24.30 10.64 -7.42
CA ALA A 252 25.63 11.21 -7.61
C ALA A 252 26.09 11.15 -9.08
N GLU A 253 25.83 10.03 -9.76
CA GLU A 253 26.11 9.85 -11.19
C GLU A 253 25.26 10.80 -12.06
N ILE A 254 23.96 10.93 -11.76
CA ILE A 254 23.08 11.90 -12.44
C ILE A 254 23.63 13.31 -12.31
N TYR A 255 24.06 13.72 -11.12
CA TYR A 255 24.60 15.06 -10.90
C TYR A 255 25.89 15.26 -11.70
N THR A 256 26.71 14.22 -11.80
CA THR A 256 27.95 14.25 -12.59
C THR A 256 27.66 14.48 -14.08
N ILE A 257 26.64 13.81 -14.62
CA ILE A 257 26.21 13.99 -16.02
C ILE A 257 25.64 15.40 -16.23
N LEU A 258 24.74 15.85 -15.35
CA LEU A 258 24.09 17.16 -15.49
C LEU A 258 25.05 18.34 -15.37
N ARG A 259 26.12 18.22 -14.57
CA ARG A 259 27.16 19.26 -14.41
C ARG A 259 27.94 19.56 -15.69
N GLN A 260 27.86 18.70 -16.70
CA GLN A 260 28.51 18.93 -18.00
C GLN A 260 27.84 20.05 -18.81
N ARG A 261 26.64 20.48 -18.41
CA ARG A 261 25.89 21.56 -19.06
C ARG A 261 25.53 22.65 -18.05
N ASN A 262 25.39 23.87 -18.55
CA ASN A 262 24.90 24.99 -17.74
C ASN A 262 23.41 24.80 -17.43
N ILE A 263 22.99 25.19 -16.21
CA ILE A 263 21.57 25.26 -15.83
C ILE A 263 21.10 26.71 -15.96
N ASN A 264 20.14 26.96 -16.85
CA ASN A 264 19.52 28.26 -17.04
C ASN A 264 18.21 28.34 -16.26
N VAL A 265 18.11 29.27 -15.31
CA VAL A 265 16.88 29.52 -14.54
C VAL A 265 16.10 30.66 -15.19
N ILE A 266 14.84 30.40 -15.53
CA ILE A 266 13.91 31.36 -16.14
C ILE A 266 12.78 31.58 -15.14
N ASN A 267 12.59 32.81 -14.65
CA ASN A 267 11.57 33.10 -13.64
C ASN A 267 10.44 33.96 -14.22
N PHE A 268 9.25 33.37 -14.35
CA PHE A 268 8.02 34.06 -14.77
C PHE A 268 7.14 34.50 -13.60
N THR A 269 7.66 34.45 -12.39
CA THR A 269 6.90 34.72 -11.17
C THR A 269 7.57 35.82 -10.34
N ALA A 270 6.82 36.42 -9.42
CA ALA A 270 7.38 37.34 -8.42
C ALA A 270 8.15 36.61 -7.29
N CYS A 271 8.26 35.28 -7.35
CA CYS A 271 8.90 34.50 -6.31
C CYS A 271 10.42 34.71 -6.31
N ASP A 272 11.01 34.83 -5.13
CA ASP A 272 12.47 34.86 -4.96
C ASP A 272 13.08 33.47 -5.20
N VAL A 273 13.79 33.34 -6.33
CA VAL A 273 14.45 32.10 -6.74
C VAL A 273 15.88 31.97 -6.22
N LEU A 274 16.39 32.92 -5.44
CA LEU A 274 17.74 32.86 -4.86
C LEU A 274 18.00 31.54 -4.10
N PRO A 275 17.09 31.01 -3.26
CA PRO A 275 17.35 29.74 -2.56
C PRO A 275 17.56 28.54 -3.50
N LEU A 276 16.91 28.55 -4.67
CA LEU A 276 17.10 27.53 -5.71
C LEU A 276 18.47 27.70 -6.38
N ILE A 277 18.83 28.93 -6.77
CA ILE A 277 20.11 29.25 -7.40
C ILE A 277 21.28 28.90 -6.45
N ASP A 278 21.18 29.26 -5.18
CA ASP A 278 22.21 28.96 -4.18
C ASP A 278 22.35 27.46 -3.92
N ALA A 279 21.26 26.69 -3.99
CA ALA A 279 21.34 25.24 -3.91
C ALA A 279 22.03 24.62 -5.14
N LEU A 280 21.71 25.09 -6.35
CA LEU A 280 22.39 24.66 -7.57
C LEU A 280 23.90 24.96 -7.50
N ARG A 281 24.29 26.16 -7.07
CA ARG A 281 25.69 26.53 -6.90
C ARG A 281 26.40 25.69 -5.82
N ARG A 282 25.74 25.44 -4.68
CA ARG A 282 26.27 24.57 -3.61
C ARG A 282 26.50 23.13 -4.08
N ASP A 283 25.64 22.62 -4.96
CA ASP A 283 25.79 21.30 -5.57
C ASP A 283 26.72 21.32 -6.81
N ALA A 284 27.48 22.41 -6.99
CA ALA A 284 28.52 22.64 -7.99
C ALA A 284 28.03 22.67 -9.45
N PHE A 285 26.80 23.12 -9.68
CA PHE A 285 26.30 23.39 -11.03
C PHE A 285 26.73 24.78 -11.53
N MET A 286 27.02 24.88 -12.83
CA MET A 286 27.07 26.18 -13.51
C MET A 286 25.64 26.68 -13.68
N VAL A 287 25.38 27.93 -13.27
CA VAL A 287 24.03 28.51 -13.26
C VAL A 287 24.02 29.87 -13.94
N SER A 288 23.14 30.04 -14.92
CA SER A 288 22.76 31.32 -15.49
C SER A 288 21.29 31.64 -15.14
N GLN A 289 20.94 32.92 -15.23
CA GLN A 289 19.55 33.37 -15.16
C GLN A 289 19.27 34.22 -16.39
N SER A 290 18.17 33.94 -17.07
CA SER A 290 17.78 34.68 -18.28
C SER A 290 16.26 34.75 -18.42
N ASN A 291 15.80 35.52 -19.42
CA ASN A 291 14.36 35.73 -19.70
C ASN A 291 13.79 34.71 -20.70
N GLY A 292 14.59 33.73 -21.17
CA GLY A 292 14.18 32.80 -22.22
C GLY A 292 15.01 31.52 -22.22
N VAL A 293 14.66 30.60 -23.12
CA VAL A 293 15.37 29.31 -23.23
C VAL A 293 16.78 29.49 -23.81
N GLN A 294 17.71 28.70 -23.30
CA GLN A 294 19.05 28.53 -23.86
C GLN A 294 19.15 27.12 -24.45
N THR A 295 19.46 27.02 -25.75
CA THR A 295 19.44 25.75 -26.50
C THR A 295 20.45 24.73 -25.99
N ASP A 296 21.64 25.20 -25.60
CA ASP A 296 22.74 24.34 -25.12
C ASP A 296 22.73 24.15 -23.59
N ALA A 297 21.71 24.68 -22.90
CA ALA A 297 21.56 24.61 -21.46
C ALA A 297 20.44 23.67 -21.02
N LEU A 298 20.46 23.32 -19.74
CA LEU A 298 19.36 22.69 -19.03
C LEU A 298 18.45 23.79 -18.48
N ASN A 299 17.23 23.93 -18.99
CA ASN A 299 16.36 25.04 -18.63
C ASN A 299 15.40 24.67 -17.48
N LEU A 300 15.42 25.43 -16.40
CA LEU A 300 14.44 25.38 -15.31
C LEU A 300 13.52 26.59 -15.42
N ALA A 301 12.27 26.36 -15.82
CA ALA A 301 11.26 27.41 -15.93
C ALA A 301 10.40 27.46 -14.66
N VAL A 302 10.54 28.53 -13.90
CA VAL A 302 9.74 28.82 -12.72
C VAL A 302 8.47 29.55 -13.14
N HIS A 303 7.32 28.89 -13.02
CA HIS A 303 6.02 29.41 -13.45
C HIS A 303 4.88 28.81 -12.58
N HIS A 304 3.65 29.31 -12.70
CA HIS A 304 2.53 28.85 -11.87
C HIS A 304 1.91 27.55 -12.38
N GLU A 305 1.10 26.87 -11.57
CA GLU A 305 0.33 25.71 -12.03
C GLU A 305 -0.81 26.15 -12.96
N LYS A 306 -1.34 25.21 -13.76
CA LYS A 306 -2.38 25.50 -14.76
C LYS A 306 -3.60 26.20 -14.15
N GLU A 307 -4.01 25.79 -12.96
CA GLU A 307 -5.16 26.33 -12.23
C GLU A 307 -5.03 27.83 -11.94
N TYR A 308 -3.81 28.33 -11.75
CA TYR A 308 -3.55 29.76 -11.58
C TYR A 308 -3.87 30.54 -12.86
N TYR A 309 -3.40 30.06 -14.00
CA TYR A 309 -3.63 30.70 -15.29
C TYR A 309 -5.10 30.63 -15.70
N ASP A 310 -5.76 29.49 -15.47
CA ASP A 310 -7.20 29.31 -15.69
C ASP A 310 -8.04 30.28 -14.83
N SER A 311 -7.69 30.46 -13.54
CA SER A 311 -8.43 31.34 -12.63
C SER A 311 -8.19 32.84 -12.85
N THR A 312 -7.04 33.20 -13.41
CA THR A 312 -6.67 34.60 -13.73
C THR A 312 -6.95 34.97 -15.18
N ASN A 313 -7.44 34.02 -15.99
CA ASN A 313 -7.64 34.15 -17.44
C ASN A 313 -6.38 34.66 -18.16
N ALA A 314 -5.20 34.21 -17.71
CA ALA A 314 -3.90 34.58 -18.24
C ALA A 314 -3.31 33.43 -19.07
N VAL A 315 -2.41 33.75 -20.00
CA VAL A 315 -1.74 32.74 -20.84
C VAL A 315 -0.56 32.13 -20.06
N ASP A 316 -0.46 30.80 -20.07
CA ASP A 316 0.68 30.07 -19.50
C ASP A 316 1.96 30.33 -20.33
N PRO A 317 2.98 31.01 -19.76
CA PRO A 317 4.22 31.32 -20.47
C PRO A 317 5.08 30.07 -20.75
N TYR A 318 4.82 28.93 -20.09
CA TYR A 318 5.55 27.70 -20.34
C TYR A 318 5.26 27.13 -21.73
N TYR A 319 4.05 27.32 -22.25
CA TYR A 319 3.64 26.81 -23.57
C TYR A 319 4.49 27.45 -24.68
N SER A 320 4.71 28.77 -24.63
CA SER A 320 5.51 29.47 -25.63
C SER A 320 7.00 29.12 -25.60
N LEU A 321 7.54 28.63 -24.48
CA LEU A 321 8.94 28.19 -24.38
C LEU A 321 9.17 26.82 -25.03
N ARG A 322 8.13 26.00 -25.14
CA ARG A 322 8.18 24.71 -25.82
C ARG A 322 7.92 24.83 -27.31
N SER A 323 7.05 25.75 -27.72
CA SER A 323 6.71 26.00 -29.12
C SER A 323 7.93 26.46 -29.92
N GLY A 324 8.49 25.58 -30.76
CA GLY A 324 9.40 25.95 -31.85
C GLY A 324 10.87 25.60 -31.69
N ASN A 325 11.34 25.10 -30.54
CA ASN A 325 12.74 24.66 -30.38
C ASN A 325 12.85 23.34 -29.61
N ARG A 326 13.65 22.40 -30.13
CA ARG A 326 14.05 21.20 -29.38
C ARG A 326 15.00 21.63 -28.26
N VAL A 327 14.48 21.77 -27.04
CA VAL A 327 15.25 22.18 -25.86
C VAL A 327 14.98 21.26 -24.67
N ILE A 328 15.95 21.18 -23.75
CA ILE A 328 15.79 20.49 -22.47
C ILE A 328 15.20 21.51 -21.48
N ILE A 329 13.93 21.34 -21.12
CA ILE A 329 13.23 22.26 -20.22
C ILE A 329 12.36 21.53 -19.21
N GLN A 330 12.43 21.93 -17.95
CA GLN A 330 11.63 21.40 -16.84
C GLN A 330 10.89 22.52 -16.11
N SER A 331 9.59 22.31 -15.87
CA SER A 331 8.77 23.22 -15.05
C SER A 331 9.12 23.11 -13.57
N VAL A 332 9.09 24.24 -12.89
CA VAL A 332 9.33 24.38 -11.45
C VAL A 332 8.22 25.26 -10.88
N TYR A 333 7.44 24.75 -9.93
CA TYR A 333 6.32 25.49 -9.36
C TYR A 333 6.71 26.14 -8.02
N PRO A 334 6.53 27.48 -7.84
CA PRO A 334 6.92 28.18 -6.62
C PRO A 334 6.34 27.56 -5.34
N GLY A 335 5.05 27.20 -5.35
CA GLY A 335 4.35 26.67 -4.19
C GLY A 335 4.86 25.31 -3.70
N THR A 336 5.55 24.54 -4.55
CA THR A 336 6.10 23.23 -4.20
C THR A 336 7.59 23.30 -3.91
N ILE A 337 8.34 24.04 -4.73
CA ILE A 337 9.80 24.15 -4.63
C ILE A 337 10.24 25.03 -3.44
N LEU A 338 9.46 26.04 -3.08
CA LEU A 338 9.74 26.99 -2.00
C LEU A 338 8.59 26.99 -0.99
N LYS A 339 8.63 26.03 -0.05
CA LYS A 339 7.63 25.94 1.03
C LYS A 339 8.00 26.89 2.15
N GLU A 340 7.13 27.84 2.45
CA GLU A 340 7.36 28.88 3.46
C GLU A 340 8.69 29.64 3.24
N GLY A 341 9.03 29.90 1.97
CA GLY A 341 10.28 30.57 1.58
C GLY A 341 11.55 29.71 1.66
N LYS A 342 11.44 28.42 2.02
CA LYS A 342 12.58 27.49 2.09
C LYS A 342 12.53 26.47 0.96
N LEU A 343 13.70 26.18 0.41
CA LEU A 343 13.84 25.18 -0.65
C LEU A 343 13.45 23.78 -0.16
N SER A 344 12.52 23.15 -0.87
CA SER A 344 12.18 21.74 -0.70
C SER A 344 13.26 20.87 -1.37
N ARG A 345 14.07 20.17 -0.57
CA ARG A 345 15.14 19.29 -1.10
C ARG A 345 14.58 18.19 -2.01
N THR A 346 13.42 17.63 -1.66
CA THR A 346 12.75 16.59 -2.45
C THR A 346 12.36 17.11 -3.84
N GLU A 347 11.73 18.29 -3.91
CA GLU A 347 11.32 18.87 -5.20
C GLU A 347 12.52 19.30 -6.04
N TYR A 348 13.55 19.86 -5.40
CA TYR A 348 14.82 20.20 -6.04
C TYR A 348 15.47 18.99 -6.73
N GLU A 349 15.62 17.88 -5.99
CA GLU A 349 16.17 16.63 -6.52
C GLU A 349 15.26 16.01 -7.59
N ALA A 350 13.93 16.15 -7.48
CA ALA A 350 12.99 15.70 -8.50
C ALA A 350 13.12 16.50 -9.80
N CYS A 351 13.33 17.82 -9.73
CA CYS A 351 13.55 18.66 -10.92
C CYS A 351 14.83 18.24 -11.67
N LEU A 352 15.94 18.03 -10.95
CA LEU A 352 17.20 17.57 -11.55
C LEU A 352 17.05 16.19 -12.19
N LYS A 353 16.35 15.27 -11.52
CA LYS A 353 16.04 13.94 -12.04
C LYS A 353 15.25 13.98 -13.35
N GLU A 354 14.25 14.87 -13.47
CA GLU A 354 13.50 15.04 -14.72
C GLU A 354 14.33 15.71 -15.82
N LEU A 355 15.21 16.67 -15.48
CA LEU A 355 16.18 17.21 -16.44
C LEU A 355 17.10 16.13 -17.01
N PHE A 356 17.53 15.18 -16.18
CA PHE A 356 18.35 14.06 -16.63
C PHE A 356 17.63 13.17 -17.64
N ILE A 357 16.39 12.76 -17.36
CA ILE A 357 15.58 11.97 -18.31
C ILE A 357 15.43 12.73 -19.63
N LYS A 358 15.15 14.04 -19.57
CA LYS A 358 15.02 14.88 -20.76
C LYS A 358 16.34 15.03 -21.53
N THR A 359 17.48 15.00 -20.85
CA THR A 359 18.80 14.93 -21.49
C THR A 359 18.96 13.62 -22.29
N GLU A 360 18.65 12.46 -21.70
CA GLU A 360 18.74 11.17 -22.41
C GLU A 360 17.79 11.10 -23.63
N VAL A 361 16.58 11.66 -23.51
CA VAL A 361 15.61 11.79 -24.61
C VAL A 361 16.10 12.75 -25.69
N PHE A 362 16.66 13.89 -25.30
CA PHE A 362 17.21 14.88 -26.22
C PHE A 362 18.40 14.30 -27.00
N GLU A 363 19.31 13.62 -26.32
CA GLU A 363 20.48 12.97 -26.91
C GLU A 363 20.15 11.66 -27.65
N LYS A 364 18.94 11.11 -27.45
CA LYS A 364 18.54 9.78 -27.91
C LYS A 364 19.51 8.68 -27.45
N GLN A 365 20.02 8.79 -26.23
CA GLN A 365 21.02 7.89 -25.69
C GLN A 365 20.84 7.69 -24.18
N LEU A 366 20.78 6.43 -23.76
CA LEU A 366 20.86 6.02 -22.36
C LEU A 366 22.32 6.11 -21.87
N ARG A 367 22.50 6.69 -20.68
CA ARG A 367 23.78 7.04 -20.07
C ARG A 367 23.98 6.35 -18.72
N LEU A 368 22.94 6.32 -17.88
CA LEU A 368 23.08 5.80 -16.52
C LEU A 368 22.99 4.27 -16.47
N PHE A 369 22.06 3.70 -17.22
CA PHE A 369 21.88 2.26 -17.32
C PHE A 369 21.64 1.88 -18.77
N ILE A 370 22.47 0.99 -19.30
CA ILE A 370 22.34 0.47 -20.67
C ILE A 370 21.86 -0.98 -20.56
N PRO A 371 20.65 -1.31 -21.03
CA PRO A 371 20.17 -2.68 -21.00
C PRO A 371 21.03 -3.61 -21.88
N GLU A 372 21.29 -4.81 -21.38
CA GLU A 372 21.92 -5.88 -22.17
C GLU A 372 20.94 -6.41 -23.23
N GLY A 373 21.35 -6.44 -24.50
CA GLY A 373 20.53 -6.90 -25.63
C GLY A 373 19.77 -5.78 -26.35
N ARG A 374 19.02 -6.15 -27.39
CA ARG A 374 18.21 -5.22 -28.20
C ARG A 374 16.73 -5.36 -27.88
N TRP A 375 16.08 -4.23 -27.58
CA TRP A 375 14.73 -4.22 -27.01
C TRP A 375 13.85 -3.17 -27.69
N SER A 376 12.59 -3.52 -27.93
CA SER A 376 11.53 -2.55 -28.27
C SER A 376 10.52 -2.47 -27.13
N PHE A 377 10.21 -1.25 -26.72
CA PHE A 377 9.26 -0.92 -25.67
C PHE A 377 8.03 -0.31 -26.32
N ILE A 378 6.84 -0.83 -26.02
CA ILE A 378 5.61 -0.46 -26.70
C ILE A 378 4.53 -0.10 -25.69
N THR A 379 3.81 0.99 -25.95
CA THR A 379 2.57 1.33 -25.24
C THR A 379 1.43 1.48 -26.23
N CYS A 380 0.25 0.96 -25.88
CA CYS A 380 -0.94 1.04 -26.71
C CYS A 380 -1.93 2.07 -26.16
N SER A 381 -2.36 3.01 -27.00
CA SER A 381 -3.45 3.94 -26.73
C SER A 381 -4.63 3.60 -27.64
N LYS A 382 -5.77 3.27 -27.05
CA LYS A 382 -7.02 3.00 -27.76
C LYS A 382 -8.08 4.03 -27.35
N PRO A 383 -8.08 5.24 -27.95
CA PRO A 383 -9.15 6.22 -27.76
C PRO A 383 -10.52 5.66 -28.14
N ASP A 384 -10.60 4.86 -29.22
CA ASP A 384 -11.79 4.14 -29.67
C ASP A 384 -11.45 2.68 -30.03
N GLU A 385 -12.44 1.78 -30.11
CA GLU A 385 -12.21 0.35 -30.39
C GLU A 385 -11.52 0.08 -31.74
N ASN A 386 -11.70 0.98 -32.72
CA ASN A 386 -11.15 0.86 -34.07
C ASN A 386 -9.86 1.67 -34.30
N ASP A 387 -9.49 2.57 -33.39
CA ASP A 387 -8.35 3.46 -33.53
C ASP A 387 -7.35 3.18 -32.41
N ALA A 388 -6.40 2.27 -32.67
CA ALA A 388 -5.30 1.98 -31.77
C ALA A 388 -4.01 2.61 -32.30
N ILE A 389 -3.36 3.41 -31.46
CA ILE A 389 -2.06 4.00 -31.74
C ILE A 389 -1.03 3.32 -30.86
N PHE A 390 0.07 2.87 -31.46
CA PHE A 390 1.18 2.26 -30.74
C PHE A 390 2.38 3.20 -30.76
N HIS A 391 2.87 3.54 -29.57
CA HIS A 391 4.12 4.24 -29.43
C HIS A 391 5.21 3.22 -29.17
N MET A 392 6.26 3.21 -30.00
CA MET A 392 7.38 2.29 -29.90
C MET A 392 8.67 3.06 -29.65
N LEU A 393 9.45 2.62 -28.67
CA LEU A 393 10.81 3.08 -28.43
C LEU A 393 11.75 1.88 -28.49
N THR A 394 12.69 1.89 -29.42
CA THR A 394 13.70 0.84 -29.56
C THR A 394 15.00 1.28 -28.90
N SER A 395 15.61 0.39 -28.12
CA SER A 395 16.92 0.55 -27.50
C SER A 395 17.89 -0.48 -28.06
N ASN A 396 19.00 0.01 -28.60
CA ASN A 396 20.10 -0.82 -29.11
C ASN A 396 21.42 -0.31 -28.53
N ASN A 397 21.98 -1.03 -27.56
CA ASN A 397 23.19 -0.62 -26.82
C ASN A 397 23.11 0.82 -26.28
N GLY A 398 21.91 1.19 -25.79
CA GLY A 398 21.63 2.50 -25.23
C GLY A 398 21.18 3.56 -26.23
N ALA A 399 21.42 3.38 -27.54
CA ALA A 399 20.89 4.29 -28.55
C ALA A 399 19.37 4.11 -28.67
N LEU A 400 18.63 5.22 -28.79
CA LEU A 400 17.17 5.25 -28.77
C LEU A 400 16.58 5.70 -30.11
N SER A 401 15.60 4.95 -30.63
CA SER A 401 14.78 5.35 -31.79
C SER A 401 13.30 5.25 -31.46
N TYR A 402 12.54 6.29 -31.81
CA TYR A 402 11.12 6.40 -31.47
C TYR A 402 10.28 6.43 -32.74
N ASP A 403 9.19 5.66 -32.73
CA ASP A 403 8.24 5.53 -33.84
C ASP A 403 6.80 5.53 -33.31
N VAL A 404 5.88 6.01 -34.15
CA VAL A 404 4.43 5.90 -33.95
C VAL A 404 3.89 4.99 -35.03
N LEU A 405 3.18 3.94 -34.62
CA LEU A 405 2.68 2.91 -35.53
C LEU A 405 1.15 2.95 -35.54
N SER A 406 0.58 2.86 -36.74
CA SER A 406 -0.83 2.58 -36.95
C SER A 406 -1.16 1.11 -36.62
N ILE A 407 -2.45 0.73 -36.62
CA ILE A 407 -2.86 -0.67 -36.50
C ILE A 407 -2.23 -1.53 -37.60
N ASP A 408 -2.22 -1.05 -38.84
CA ASP A 408 -1.69 -1.79 -39.98
C ASP A 408 -0.17 -1.99 -39.85
N ASP A 409 0.57 -0.95 -39.44
CA ASP A 409 2.01 -1.03 -39.18
C ASP A 409 2.31 -1.98 -38.02
N ALA A 410 1.49 -1.94 -36.96
CA ALA A 410 1.61 -2.82 -35.81
C ALA A 410 1.35 -4.29 -36.20
N GLN A 411 0.38 -4.57 -37.08
CA GLN A 411 0.15 -5.91 -37.61
C GLN A 411 1.33 -6.41 -38.43
N ASN A 412 1.93 -5.56 -39.28
CA ASN A 412 3.10 -5.91 -40.07
C ASN A 412 4.34 -6.22 -39.22
N LEU A 413 4.40 -5.64 -38.02
CA LEU A 413 5.43 -5.92 -37.01
C LEU A 413 5.02 -7.02 -36.02
N PHE A 414 3.94 -7.76 -36.30
CA PHE A 414 3.41 -8.84 -35.47
C PHE A 414 3.06 -8.42 -34.03
N LEU A 415 2.82 -7.12 -33.80
CA LEU A 415 2.42 -6.57 -32.50
C LEU A 415 0.97 -6.91 -32.13
N LEU A 416 0.18 -7.39 -33.09
CA LEU A 416 -1.17 -7.90 -32.84
C LEU A 416 -1.18 -9.41 -32.55
N ASP A 417 -0.08 -10.11 -32.85
CA ASP A 417 0.13 -11.55 -32.62
C ASP A 417 0.91 -11.84 -31.33
N LEU A 418 1.03 -10.84 -30.44
CA LEU A 418 1.54 -11.05 -29.08
C LEU A 418 0.72 -12.12 -28.35
N TYR A 419 1.23 -12.61 -27.21
CA TYR A 419 0.54 -13.59 -26.35
C TYR A 419 -0.98 -13.32 -26.21
N ARG A 420 -1.34 -12.04 -26.12
CA ARG A 420 -2.68 -11.55 -26.47
C ARG A 420 -2.61 -10.12 -27.00
N PRO A 421 -3.65 -9.65 -27.70
CA PRO A 421 -3.76 -8.24 -28.05
C PRO A 421 -3.65 -7.33 -26.82
N MET A 422 -2.89 -6.25 -26.95
CA MET A 422 -2.73 -5.25 -25.89
C MET A 422 -4.05 -4.52 -25.64
N LYS A 423 -4.36 -4.27 -24.37
CA LYS A 423 -5.45 -3.40 -23.93
C LYS A 423 -4.95 -1.96 -23.85
N ASN A 424 -5.90 -1.02 -23.78
CA ASN A 424 -5.59 0.40 -23.62
C ASN A 424 -4.72 0.63 -22.36
N GLY A 425 -3.60 1.34 -22.51
CA GLY A 425 -2.68 1.65 -21.41
C GLY A 425 -1.75 0.51 -20.99
N GLU A 426 -1.76 -0.63 -21.69
CA GLU A 426 -0.81 -1.71 -21.43
C GLU A 426 0.60 -1.43 -21.99
N HIS A 427 1.57 -2.12 -21.40
CA HIS A 427 2.99 -1.98 -21.70
C HIS A 427 3.52 -3.33 -22.16
N ALA A 428 4.27 -3.36 -23.25
CA ALA A 428 4.91 -4.56 -23.77
C ALA A 428 6.39 -4.31 -24.08
N VAL A 429 7.21 -5.34 -23.89
CA VAL A 429 8.61 -5.37 -24.29
C VAL A 429 8.82 -6.52 -25.26
N ILE A 430 9.57 -6.28 -26.33
CA ILE A 430 9.94 -7.28 -27.33
C ILE A 430 11.46 -7.36 -27.38
N SER A 431 11.99 -8.59 -27.28
CA SER A 431 13.40 -8.82 -27.57
C SER A 431 13.59 -8.85 -29.10
N LEU A 432 14.41 -7.96 -29.63
CA LEU A 432 14.73 -7.95 -31.06
C LEU A 432 15.74 -9.03 -31.45
N ASP A 433 16.32 -9.71 -30.46
CA ASP A 433 17.26 -10.82 -30.68
C ASP A 433 16.53 -12.16 -30.82
N THR A 434 15.42 -12.35 -30.09
CA THR A 434 14.65 -13.61 -30.11
C THR A 434 13.25 -13.49 -30.71
N GLY A 435 12.70 -12.27 -30.82
CA GLY A 435 11.31 -12.04 -31.23
C GLY A 435 10.28 -12.24 -30.10
N HIS A 436 10.70 -12.73 -28.93
CA HIS A 436 9.78 -12.98 -27.82
C HIS A 436 9.21 -11.69 -27.23
N SER A 437 7.95 -11.78 -26.79
CA SER A 437 7.19 -10.64 -26.25
C SER A 437 6.82 -10.81 -24.78
N PHE A 438 6.74 -9.70 -24.07
CA PHE A 438 6.50 -9.67 -22.62
C PHE A 438 5.51 -8.54 -22.31
N ILE A 439 4.26 -8.88 -22.03
CA ILE A 439 3.19 -7.92 -21.66
C ILE A 439 3.10 -7.82 -20.14
N PHE A 440 3.13 -6.60 -19.61
CA PHE A 440 3.04 -6.33 -18.18
C PHE A 440 1.58 -6.11 -17.77
N GLU A 441 1.01 -7.08 -17.05
CA GLU A 441 -0.37 -7.07 -16.58
C GLU A 441 -0.45 -6.69 -15.09
N GLU A 442 -1.38 -5.79 -14.77
CA GLU A 442 -1.70 -5.48 -13.38
C GLU A 442 -2.72 -6.48 -12.79
N THR A 443 -2.34 -7.18 -11.72
CA THR A 443 -3.22 -8.12 -11.01
C THR A 443 -3.86 -7.47 -9.76
N ASN A 444 -4.84 -8.08 -9.09
CA ASN A 444 -5.26 -7.61 -7.76
C ASN A 444 -4.52 -8.30 -6.61
N TYR A 445 -3.53 -9.13 -6.90
CA TYR A 445 -2.75 -9.84 -5.89
C TYR A 445 -1.79 -8.89 -5.18
N VAL A 446 -1.56 -9.18 -3.91
CA VAL A 446 -0.66 -8.41 -3.05
C VAL A 446 0.28 -9.36 -2.33
N ALA A 447 1.56 -9.00 -2.28
CA ALA A 447 2.54 -9.72 -1.51
C ALA A 447 2.32 -9.42 -0.01
N LEU A 448 2.18 -10.48 0.79
CA LEU A 448 1.89 -10.36 2.22
C LEU A 448 3.16 -10.61 3.04
N PRO A 449 3.45 -9.77 4.07
CA PRO A 449 4.47 -10.10 5.05
C PRO A 449 4.06 -11.35 5.83
N LYS A 450 4.99 -11.93 6.59
CA LYS A 450 4.74 -13.07 7.50
C LYS A 450 3.90 -12.62 8.71
N PHE A 451 2.65 -12.25 8.45
CA PHE A 451 1.80 -11.50 9.38
C PHE A 451 1.39 -12.34 10.59
N GLN A 452 1.31 -13.67 10.47
CA GLN A 452 1.03 -14.57 11.59
C GLN A 452 2.22 -14.62 12.56
N GLU A 453 3.44 -14.77 12.05
CA GLU A 453 4.66 -14.73 12.87
C GLU A 453 4.81 -13.36 13.55
N LEU A 454 4.55 -12.27 12.81
CA LEU A 454 4.51 -10.91 13.37
C LEU A 454 3.46 -10.78 14.48
N ALA A 455 2.27 -11.34 14.29
CA ALA A 455 1.19 -11.30 15.28
C ALA A 455 1.60 -12.01 16.59
N CYS A 456 2.26 -13.17 16.50
CA CYS A 456 2.82 -13.87 17.66
C CYS A 456 3.81 -12.98 18.42
N ILE A 457 4.79 -12.39 17.72
CA ILE A 457 5.79 -11.51 18.35
C ILE A 457 5.14 -10.27 18.98
N MET A 458 4.13 -9.69 18.33
CA MET A 458 3.42 -8.52 18.87
C MET A 458 2.65 -8.87 20.13
N ASN A 459 2.03 -10.06 20.21
CA ASN A 459 1.41 -10.55 21.44
C ASN A 459 2.44 -10.78 22.55
N GLU A 460 3.55 -11.46 22.25
CA GLU A 460 4.64 -11.68 23.22
C GLU A 460 5.18 -10.35 23.77
N LEU A 461 5.32 -9.32 22.94
CA LEU A 461 5.73 -7.99 23.37
C LEU A 461 4.66 -7.29 24.24
N MET A 462 3.38 -7.43 23.91
CA MET A 462 2.27 -6.90 24.71
C MET A 462 2.26 -7.54 26.10
N ASP A 463 2.36 -8.86 26.16
CA ASP A 463 2.42 -9.63 27.39
C ASP A 463 3.69 -9.27 28.19
N GLY A 464 4.84 -9.16 27.50
CA GLY A 464 6.09 -8.70 28.08
C GLY A 464 5.99 -7.34 28.77
N TYR A 465 5.36 -6.37 28.11
CA TYR A 465 5.15 -5.05 28.69
C TYR A 465 4.12 -5.01 29.82
N ALA A 466 3.13 -5.91 29.82
CA ALA A 466 2.16 -6.02 30.89
C ALA A 466 2.76 -6.62 32.17
N HIS A 467 3.67 -7.60 32.05
CA HIS A 467 4.29 -8.27 33.19
C HIS A 467 5.49 -7.52 33.76
N GLY A 468 6.30 -6.87 32.91
CA GLY A 468 7.52 -6.19 33.31
C GLY A 468 8.65 -7.14 33.75
N ILE A 469 9.83 -6.59 34.02
CA ILE A 469 11.04 -7.33 34.40
C ILE A 469 11.19 -7.29 35.92
N LYS A 470 11.31 -8.44 36.58
CA LYS A 470 11.55 -8.47 38.03
C LYS A 470 12.97 -8.04 38.37
N ARG A 471 13.15 -7.33 39.49
CA ARG A 471 14.45 -6.83 39.95
C ARG A 471 15.50 -7.95 40.09
N ASN A 472 15.11 -9.09 40.63
CA ASN A 472 16.00 -10.24 40.81
C ASN A 472 16.57 -10.76 39.48
N TRP A 473 15.80 -10.71 38.39
CA TRP A 473 16.29 -11.11 37.07
C TRP A 473 17.41 -10.21 36.55
N ILE A 474 17.42 -8.93 36.94
CA ILE A 474 18.51 -8.02 36.61
C ILE A 474 19.77 -8.40 37.39
N TYR A 475 19.64 -8.74 38.68
CA TYR A 475 20.76 -9.23 39.47
C TYR A 475 21.30 -10.56 38.92
N GLU A 476 20.43 -11.52 38.63
CA GLU A 476 20.80 -12.81 38.01
C GLU A 476 21.57 -12.60 36.70
N PHE A 477 21.13 -11.67 35.85
CA PHE A 477 21.84 -11.35 34.61
C PHE A 477 23.20 -10.69 34.87
N LEU A 478 23.30 -9.75 35.81
CA LEU A 478 24.56 -9.11 36.17
C LEU A 478 25.57 -10.09 36.78
N ASP A 479 25.09 -11.07 37.55
CA ASP A 479 25.94 -12.13 38.09
C ASP A 479 26.41 -13.08 36.98
N ALA A 480 25.51 -13.50 36.08
CA ALA A 480 25.87 -14.29 34.90
C ALA A 480 26.89 -13.55 33.99
N LEU A 481 26.76 -12.23 33.89
CA LEU A 481 27.69 -11.37 33.15
C LEU A 481 29.08 -11.33 33.80
N LYS A 482 29.16 -11.29 35.15
CA LYS A 482 30.43 -11.30 35.91
C LYS A 482 31.10 -12.67 35.90
N ASN A 483 30.32 -13.74 35.96
CA ASN A 483 30.80 -15.12 35.95
C ASN A 483 31.26 -15.57 34.55
N GLY A 484 30.93 -14.82 33.50
CA GLY A 484 31.27 -15.15 32.12
C GLY A 484 30.28 -16.09 31.43
N ASP A 485 29.12 -16.36 32.06
CA ASP A 485 28.06 -17.20 31.51
C ASP A 485 27.33 -16.52 30.34
N VAL A 486 27.37 -15.19 30.28
CA VAL A 486 26.82 -14.38 29.19
C VAL A 486 27.91 -13.52 28.56
N ILE A 487 28.12 -13.70 27.25
CA ILE A 487 29.09 -12.93 26.48
C ILE A 487 28.40 -11.75 25.79
N VAL A 488 28.87 -10.53 26.05
CA VAL A 488 28.40 -9.31 25.39
C VAL A 488 29.58 -8.50 24.87
N ALA A 489 29.38 -7.74 23.78
CA ALA A 489 30.45 -6.98 23.15
C ALA A 489 31.01 -5.83 24.02
N ASN A 490 30.23 -5.31 24.96
CA ASN A 490 30.68 -4.27 25.90
C ASN A 490 30.06 -4.49 27.28
N THR A 491 30.72 -5.31 28.09
CA THR A 491 30.29 -5.71 29.43
C THR A 491 30.14 -4.51 30.37
N GLN A 492 31.12 -3.60 30.38
CA GLN A 492 31.11 -2.43 31.26
C GLN A 492 29.91 -1.51 31.00
N LEU A 493 29.55 -1.30 29.73
CA LEU A 493 28.39 -0.48 29.37
C LEU A 493 27.10 -1.10 29.89
N VAL A 494 26.94 -2.41 29.74
CA VAL A 494 25.74 -3.13 30.18
C VAL A 494 25.63 -3.10 31.70
N ASP A 495 26.70 -3.42 32.42
CA ASP A 495 26.76 -3.37 33.89
C ASP A 495 26.43 -1.97 34.42
N ASN A 496 27.12 -0.93 33.92
CA ASN A 496 26.90 0.45 34.33
C ASN A 496 25.44 0.89 34.13
N LYS A 497 24.83 0.55 32.99
CA LYS A 497 23.46 0.96 32.66
C LYS A 497 22.42 0.26 33.53
N LEU A 498 22.55 -1.05 33.71
CA LEU A 498 21.62 -1.83 34.55
C LEU A 498 21.78 -1.49 36.03
N SER A 499 23.01 -1.35 36.51
CA SER A 499 23.31 -0.92 37.89
C SER A 499 22.79 0.50 38.16
N ALA A 500 22.99 1.46 37.25
CA ALA A 500 22.42 2.80 37.37
C ALA A 500 20.89 2.79 37.42
N MET A 501 20.23 1.94 36.62
CA MET A 501 18.77 1.78 36.65
C MET A 501 18.28 1.24 38.00
N LEU A 502 18.99 0.26 38.58
CA LEU A 502 18.71 -0.30 39.90
C LEU A 502 18.90 0.71 41.03
N CYS A 503 19.92 1.58 40.93
CA CYS A 503 20.22 2.63 41.92
C CYS A 503 19.18 3.76 41.90
N LEU A 504 18.73 4.19 40.71
CA LEU A 504 17.70 5.22 40.57
C LEU A 504 16.32 4.77 41.07
N ASN A 505 16.09 3.45 41.13
CA ASN A 505 14.81 2.86 41.50
C ASN A 505 14.99 1.84 42.64
N PRO A 506 15.38 2.28 43.86
CA PRO A 506 15.80 1.37 44.92
C PRO A 506 14.68 0.46 45.43
N SER A 507 13.44 0.95 45.47
CA SER A 507 12.28 0.22 46.00
C SER A 507 11.47 -0.52 44.92
N THR A 508 11.84 -0.39 43.65
CA THR A 508 11.09 -0.97 42.53
C THR A 508 11.36 -2.46 42.43
N LYS A 509 10.30 -3.27 42.60
CA LYS A 509 10.35 -4.74 42.49
C LYS A 509 10.21 -5.23 41.04
N THR A 510 9.44 -4.51 40.22
CA THR A 510 9.19 -4.84 38.82
C THR A 510 9.36 -3.58 37.98
N PHE A 511 10.18 -3.68 36.95
CA PHE A 511 10.47 -2.62 35.99
C PHE A 511 9.58 -2.76 34.76
N TYR A 512 8.73 -1.78 34.53
CA TYR A 512 7.83 -1.75 33.39
C TYR A 512 8.41 -0.94 32.24
N LYS A 513 7.69 -0.91 31.11
CA LYS A 513 8.10 -0.21 29.88
C LYS A 513 8.57 1.24 30.11
N LYS A 514 7.92 2.00 30.99
CA LYS A 514 8.32 3.39 31.30
C LYS A 514 9.68 3.47 32.00
N ASP A 515 9.97 2.52 32.88
CA ASP A 515 11.22 2.48 33.64
C ASP A 515 12.39 2.09 32.73
N LEU A 516 12.15 1.17 31.80
CA LEU A 516 13.17 0.67 30.86
C LEU A 516 13.50 1.65 29.73
N PHE A 517 12.48 2.34 29.18
CA PHE A 517 12.63 3.12 27.94
C PHE A 517 12.35 4.63 28.10
N GLY A 518 11.79 5.07 29.22
CA GLY A 518 11.26 6.42 29.40
C GLY A 518 12.28 7.47 29.83
N ASN A 519 13.29 7.09 30.62
CA ASN A 519 14.33 8.02 31.07
C ASN A 519 15.44 8.14 30.00
N LYS A 520 15.79 9.37 29.58
CA LYS A 520 16.84 9.59 28.57
C LYS A 520 18.24 9.18 29.05
N ASP A 521 18.54 9.34 30.33
CA ASP A 521 19.87 9.13 30.90
C ASP A 521 20.13 7.66 31.24
N THR A 522 19.08 6.92 31.61
CA THR A 522 19.15 5.48 31.96
C THR A 522 18.39 4.57 31.02
N LYS A 523 18.04 5.07 29.83
CA LYS A 523 17.40 4.28 28.78
C LYS A 523 18.16 2.99 28.50
N ILE A 524 17.47 1.87 28.65
CA ILE A 524 17.95 0.54 28.26
C ILE A 524 17.38 0.24 26.87
N SER A 525 18.12 0.58 25.81
CA SER A 525 17.64 0.35 24.44
C SER A 525 17.91 -1.07 23.97
N TYR A 526 16.94 -1.68 23.28
CA TYR A 526 17.12 -2.94 22.55
C TYR A 526 17.99 -2.73 21.29
N LYS A 527 19.30 -2.52 21.47
CA LYS A 527 20.33 -2.35 20.43
C LYS A 527 21.72 -2.61 21.01
N GLY A 528 22.65 -3.07 20.17
CA GLY A 528 24.05 -3.27 20.56
C GLY A 528 24.19 -4.24 21.72
N SER A 529 25.15 -4.03 22.62
CA SER A 529 25.42 -4.93 23.76
C SER A 529 24.25 -5.08 24.74
N LEU A 530 23.36 -4.08 24.82
CA LEU A 530 22.16 -4.16 25.67
C LEU A 530 21.07 -5.08 25.11
N GLN A 531 21.16 -5.47 23.84
CA GLN A 531 20.22 -6.40 23.24
C GLN A 531 20.30 -7.78 23.92
N SER A 532 21.51 -8.26 24.24
CA SER A 532 21.74 -9.54 24.90
C SER A 532 21.03 -9.68 26.24
N PHE A 533 20.83 -8.58 26.99
CA PHE A 533 20.04 -8.59 28.23
C PHE A 533 18.58 -8.96 27.97
N PHE A 534 17.95 -8.32 26.98
CA PHE A 534 16.58 -8.62 26.62
C PHE A 534 16.42 -10.00 25.99
N ASP A 535 17.39 -10.40 25.16
CA ASP A 535 17.41 -11.72 24.53
C ASP A 535 17.57 -12.81 25.61
N TRP A 536 18.41 -12.60 26.62
CA TRP A 536 18.55 -13.49 27.78
C TRP A 536 17.25 -13.61 28.58
N ILE A 537 16.56 -12.50 28.86
CA ILE A 537 15.25 -12.55 29.54
C ILE A 537 14.23 -13.33 28.71
N ALA A 538 14.20 -13.12 27.39
CA ALA A 538 13.29 -13.84 26.51
C ALA A 538 13.54 -15.35 26.53
N VAL A 539 14.81 -15.77 26.53
CA VAL A 539 15.21 -17.19 26.55
C VAL A 539 15.00 -17.83 27.93
N GLU A 540 15.57 -17.24 28.99
CA GLU A 540 15.59 -17.85 30.32
C GLU A 540 14.27 -17.71 31.08
N LYS A 541 13.55 -16.60 30.85
CA LYS A 541 12.33 -16.27 31.61
C LYS A 541 11.06 -16.33 30.76
N GLY A 542 11.18 -16.62 29.45
CA GLY A 542 10.06 -16.69 28.53
C GLY A 542 9.37 -15.34 28.30
N LEU A 543 10.04 -14.21 28.56
CA LEU A 543 9.44 -12.88 28.51
C LEU A 543 10.11 -11.97 27.49
N ARG A 544 9.43 -11.68 26.38
CA ARG A 544 9.97 -10.82 25.31
C ARG A 544 9.63 -9.34 25.54
N LEU A 545 10.64 -8.47 25.60
CA LEU A 545 10.46 -7.01 25.69
C LEU A 545 11.05 -6.22 24.52
N GLY A 546 11.73 -6.92 23.60
CA GLY A 546 12.30 -6.36 22.37
C GLY A 546 12.33 -7.39 21.26
N ALA A 547 12.30 -6.91 20.01
CA ALA A 547 12.38 -7.75 18.83
C ALA A 547 13.01 -6.98 17.66
N SER A 548 13.82 -7.68 16.86
CA SER A 548 14.34 -7.15 15.61
C SER A 548 13.43 -7.56 14.44
N LEU A 549 12.43 -6.73 14.15
CA LEU A 549 11.45 -6.99 13.08
C LEU A 549 11.96 -6.64 11.68
N LYS A 550 13.18 -6.10 11.58
CA LYS A 550 13.76 -5.54 10.35
C LYS A 550 15.10 -6.16 9.99
N ALA A 551 15.55 -7.15 10.75
CA ALA A 551 16.83 -7.78 10.46
C ALA A 551 16.75 -8.51 9.12
N MET A 552 17.86 -8.49 8.38
CA MET A 552 18.00 -9.20 7.10
C MET A 552 17.68 -10.69 7.21
N ASP A 553 17.80 -11.23 8.42
CA ASP A 553 17.72 -12.65 8.74
C ASP A 553 16.35 -13.06 9.32
N SER A 554 15.54 -12.09 9.79
CA SER A 554 14.23 -12.40 10.40
C SER A 554 13.08 -12.45 9.39
N GLY A 555 13.25 -11.88 8.20
CA GLY A 555 12.44 -12.20 7.02
C GLY A 555 10.97 -11.74 7.04
N PHE A 556 10.49 -11.08 8.10
CA PHE A 556 9.04 -10.87 8.29
C PHE A 556 8.39 -9.96 7.26
N ILE A 557 9.13 -8.97 6.76
CA ILE A 557 8.63 -7.94 5.84
C ILE A 557 9.22 -8.07 4.43
N GLU A 558 9.84 -9.20 4.14
CA GLU A 558 10.51 -9.50 2.88
C GLU A 558 9.59 -9.32 1.66
N ALA A 559 8.31 -9.63 1.81
CA ALA A 559 7.28 -9.41 0.79
C ALA A 559 6.99 -7.93 0.49
N SER A 560 7.73 -6.99 1.07
CA SER A 560 7.59 -5.55 0.86
C SER A 560 8.91 -4.86 0.47
N LEU A 561 9.98 -5.63 0.29
CA LEU A 561 11.33 -5.12 0.06
C LEU A 561 11.89 -5.62 -1.28
N GLY A 562 12.61 -4.75 -1.96
CA GLY A 562 13.38 -5.12 -3.16
C GLY A 562 12.50 -5.48 -4.37
N LEU A 563 13.10 -6.17 -5.33
CA LEU A 563 12.42 -6.79 -6.45
C LEU A 563 12.34 -8.30 -6.22
N PHE A 564 11.15 -8.85 -6.44
CA PHE A 564 10.85 -10.27 -6.40
C PHE A 564 10.22 -10.67 -7.71
N TYR A 565 10.64 -11.79 -8.28
CA TYR A 565 10.02 -12.41 -9.44
C TYR A 565 9.95 -13.93 -9.21
N ASN A 566 8.78 -14.49 -9.48
CA ASN A 566 8.52 -15.92 -9.56
C ASN A 566 8.19 -16.31 -11.01
N GLU A 567 8.88 -17.31 -11.54
CA GLU A 567 8.80 -17.81 -12.91
C GLU A 567 7.57 -18.67 -13.13
N ASP A 568 7.24 -19.58 -12.19
CA ASP A 568 6.10 -20.51 -12.31
C ASP A 568 4.78 -19.77 -12.60
N GLU A 569 4.49 -18.72 -11.83
CA GLU A 569 3.29 -17.89 -11.98
C GLU A 569 3.54 -16.63 -12.83
N ARG A 570 4.80 -16.39 -13.21
CA ARG A 570 5.32 -15.17 -13.86
C ARG A 570 4.93 -13.89 -13.12
N LEU A 571 4.84 -13.98 -11.80
CA LEU A 571 4.42 -12.90 -10.92
C LEU A 571 5.63 -12.19 -10.32
N TYR A 572 5.56 -10.86 -10.27
CA TYR A 572 6.61 -10.04 -9.69
C TYR A 572 6.06 -8.88 -8.90
N PHE A 573 6.87 -8.36 -7.98
CA PHE A 573 6.59 -7.09 -7.34
C PHE A 573 7.87 -6.29 -7.12
N VAL A 574 7.69 -4.98 -6.94
CA VAL A 574 8.77 -4.05 -6.60
C VAL A 574 8.35 -3.30 -5.34
N GLY A 575 9.14 -3.49 -4.28
CA GLY A 575 8.97 -2.92 -2.95
C GLY A 575 9.93 -1.79 -2.62
N ASP A 576 9.96 -1.44 -1.35
CA ASP A 576 10.83 -0.39 -0.81
C ASP A 576 12.25 -0.92 -0.53
N LYS A 577 13.13 0.01 -0.15
CA LYS A 577 14.49 -0.27 0.34
C LYS A 577 14.51 -0.86 1.76
N ASP A 578 15.62 -1.49 2.13
CA ASP A 578 15.79 -2.37 3.32
C ASP A 578 15.62 -1.73 4.73
N ASN A 579 15.03 -0.53 4.88
CA ASN A 579 14.88 0.11 6.20
C ASN A 579 13.57 0.89 6.35
N VAL A 580 12.45 0.17 6.30
CA VAL A 580 11.12 0.77 6.41
C VAL A 580 10.64 0.78 7.88
N LYS A 581 10.00 1.86 8.35
CA LYS A 581 9.42 1.97 9.71
C LYS A 581 8.02 1.39 9.83
N SER A 582 7.22 1.51 8.79
CA SER A 582 5.88 0.94 8.65
C SER A 582 5.64 0.69 7.18
N ILE A 583 4.82 -0.30 6.84
CA ILE A 583 4.49 -0.58 5.44
C ILE A 583 3.22 0.21 5.12
N PRO A 584 3.30 1.33 4.35
CA PRO A 584 2.14 2.16 4.09
C PRO A 584 1.18 1.53 3.08
N ARG A 585 1.69 0.64 2.21
CA ARG A 585 0.95 -0.03 1.14
C ARG A 585 1.58 -1.39 0.87
N PHE A 586 0.77 -2.39 0.51
CA PHE A 586 1.32 -3.66 0.02
C PHE A 586 1.92 -3.49 -1.36
N CYS A 587 2.92 -4.33 -1.64
CA CYS A 587 3.44 -4.52 -2.98
C CYS A 587 2.38 -5.24 -3.82
N ARG A 588 1.81 -4.52 -4.78
CA ARG A 588 0.91 -5.10 -5.78
C ARG A 588 1.74 -5.98 -6.71
N MET A 589 1.31 -7.23 -6.88
CA MET A 589 1.95 -8.14 -7.81
C MET A 589 1.47 -7.85 -9.24
N ARG A 590 2.37 -8.01 -10.19
CA ARG A 590 2.13 -7.89 -11.62
C ARG A 590 2.51 -9.20 -12.29
N ARG A 591 1.88 -9.49 -13.41
CA ARG A 591 2.17 -10.70 -14.19
C ARG A 591 2.87 -10.30 -15.48
N ILE A 592 3.88 -11.06 -15.89
CA ILE A 592 4.49 -10.95 -17.21
C ILE A 592 3.89 -12.05 -18.09
N LEU A 593 3.06 -11.66 -19.04
CA LEU A 593 2.47 -12.57 -20.03
C LEU A 593 3.45 -12.72 -21.20
N THR A 594 3.79 -13.95 -21.56
CA THR A 594 4.75 -14.26 -22.62
C THR A 594 4.50 -15.67 -23.15
N ASP A 595 4.92 -15.92 -24.37
CA ASP A 595 5.02 -17.25 -24.99
C ASP A 595 6.43 -17.86 -24.84
N ALA A 596 7.40 -17.07 -24.39
CA ALA A 596 8.76 -17.54 -24.12
C ALA A 596 8.80 -18.56 -22.98
N ASP A 597 9.82 -19.43 -22.99
CA ASP A 597 10.04 -20.43 -21.93
C ASP A 597 10.35 -19.78 -20.57
N SER A 598 11.03 -18.63 -20.57
CA SER A 598 11.39 -17.89 -19.36
C SER A 598 11.44 -16.39 -19.58
N VAL A 599 11.30 -15.60 -18.50
CA VAL A 599 11.51 -14.15 -18.54
C VAL A 599 13.00 -13.81 -18.39
N PRO A 600 13.61 -13.10 -19.36
CA PRO A 600 15.01 -12.69 -19.26
C PRO A 600 15.29 -11.79 -18.04
N ILE A 601 16.32 -12.13 -17.27
CA ILE A 601 16.77 -11.34 -16.10
C ILE A 601 17.09 -9.89 -16.48
N SER A 602 17.54 -9.63 -17.72
CA SER A 602 17.80 -8.28 -18.21
C SER A 602 16.57 -7.37 -18.15
N ILE A 603 15.37 -7.89 -18.42
CA ILE A 603 14.10 -7.16 -18.27
C ILE A 603 13.88 -6.78 -16.80
N LEU A 604 14.18 -7.70 -15.88
CA LEU A 604 14.04 -7.46 -14.43
C LEU A 604 15.03 -6.39 -13.93
N LYS A 605 16.29 -6.44 -14.39
CA LYS A 605 17.31 -5.43 -14.06
C LYS A 605 16.93 -4.02 -14.51
N MET A 606 16.21 -3.87 -15.61
CA MET A 606 15.70 -2.56 -16.07
C MET A 606 14.71 -1.92 -15.07
N MET A 607 14.22 -2.66 -14.07
CA MET A 607 13.36 -2.14 -13.01
C MET A 607 14.14 -1.64 -11.78
N GLU A 608 15.44 -1.95 -11.70
CA GLU A 608 16.32 -1.67 -10.56
C GLU A 608 16.94 -0.26 -10.61
N VAL A 609 16.19 0.72 -11.11
CA VAL A 609 16.65 2.11 -11.20
C VAL A 609 15.82 3.03 -10.30
N PHE A 610 16.50 4.01 -9.69
CA PHE A 610 15.91 4.86 -8.63
C PHE A 610 15.59 6.29 -9.08
N HIS A 611 15.83 6.59 -10.35
CA HIS A 611 15.67 7.92 -10.94
C HIS A 611 14.39 8.06 -11.76
N ILE A 612 13.59 7.01 -11.94
CA ILE A 612 12.27 7.15 -12.59
C ILE A 612 11.22 7.55 -11.55
N ARG A 613 11.07 6.74 -10.50
CA ARG A 613 10.27 7.10 -9.33
C ARG A 613 11.23 7.70 -8.31
N HIS A 614 11.00 8.93 -7.86
CA HIS A 614 11.95 9.68 -7.05
C HIS A 614 12.44 8.85 -5.84
N LYS A 615 13.72 8.44 -5.86
CA LYS A 615 14.38 7.59 -4.85
C LYS A 615 13.69 6.24 -4.57
N GLN A 616 12.95 5.73 -5.55
CA GLN A 616 12.23 4.46 -5.51
C GLN A 616 12.45 3.67 -6.80
N ALA A 617 12.52 2.35 -6.69
CA ALA A 617 12.58 1.49 -7.87
C ALA A 617 11.29 1.59 -8.71
N THR A 618 11.42 1.38 -10.02
CA THR A 618 10.29 1.39 -10.96
C THR A 618 9.64 0.02 -11.04
N ILE A 619 8.33 0.00 -11.31
CA ILE A 619 7.51 -1.22 -11.42
C ILE A 619 7.44 -1.77 -12.85
N LEU A 620 7.96 -1.01 -13.81
CA LEU A 620 8.05 -1.31 -15.23
C LEU A 620 9.46 -0.92 -15.70
N PRO A 621 10.01 -1.57 -16.73
CA PRO A 621 11.28 -1.16 -17.33
C PRO A 621 11.37 0.35 -17.51
N PHE A 622 12.47 0.93 -17.03
CA PHE A 622 12.61 2.39 -16.90
C PHE A 622 12.49 3.16 -18.23
N VAL A 623 12.76 2.48 -19.35
CA VAL A 623 12.66 3.00 -20.71
C VAL A 623 11.23 3.44 -21.05
N PHE A 624 10.18 2.92 -20.39
CA PHE A 624 8.82 3.41 -20.59
C PHE A 624 8.61 4.88 -20.18
N LYS A 625 9.37 5.39 -19.21
CA LYS A 625 9.35 6.83 -18.89
C LYS A 625 9.96 7.65 -20.02
N HIS A 626 11.02 7.16 -20.66
CA HIS A 626 11.61 7.79 -21.85
C HIS A 626 10.65 7.79 -23.02
N LEU A 627 9.98 6.67 -23.28
CA LEU A 627 8.97 6.53 -24.32
C LEU A 627 7.86 7.58 -24.15
N ARG A 628 7.35 7.74 -22.92
CA ARG A 628 6.36 8.77 -22.62
C ARG A 628 6.88 10.19 -22.92
N GLU A 629 8.11 10.51 -22.55
CA GLU A 629 8.70 11.82 -22.89
C GLU A 629 8.83 12.01 -24.41
N PHE A 630 9.27 10.99 -25.17
CA PHE A 630 9.29 11.06 -26.63
C PHE A 630 7.90 11.30 -27.22
N SER A 631 6.87 10.60 -26.73
CA SER A 631 5.50 10.80 -27.22
C SER A 631 4.97 12.22 -27.04
N LEU A 632 5.42 12.93 -26.00
CA LEU A 632 5.06 14.33 -25.78
C LEU A 632 5.79 15.25 -26.76
N TYR A 633 7.04 14.95 -27.10
CA TYR A 633 7.82 15.73 -28.09
C TYR A 633 7.37 15.52 -29.54
N SER A 634 6.67 14.42 -29.84
CA SER A 634 6.21 14.10 -31.21
C SER A 634 4.76 14.48 -31.49
N GLN A 635 4.01 14.91 -30.47
CA GLN A 635 2.66 15.47 -30.60
C GLN A 635 2.67 17.00 -30.75
N GLU A 636 3.82 17.63 -30.56
CA GLU A 636 4.13 19.04 -30.81
C GLU A 636 4.83 19.17 -32.17
#